data_AF-A0A7X4DYI1-F1
#
_entry.id   AF-A0A7X4DYI1-F1
#
_cell.length_a   1.000
_cell.length_b   1.000
_cell.length_c   1.000
_cell.angle_alpha   90.00
_cell.angle_beta   90.00
_cell.angle_gamma   90.00
#
_symmetry.space_group_name_H-M   'P 1'
#
loop_
_entity.id
_entity.type
_entity.pdbx_description
1 polymer ?
#
loop_
_entity_poly.entity_id
_entity_poly.type
_entity_poly.pdbx_seq_one_letter_code
_entity_poly.pdbx_strand_id
1 'polypeptide(L)'
;MTELRGPVHIVGIGGMHMSAIAQLLHERGERVQGSDLEPSALTRNLEAMGVRVFTEHAAANLGDARSVAATAAVGEDNPEIAEARRRGLPVLGRAEVVAGLMQG
;
A
#
# COMPACT_ATOMS: atom_id res chain seq x y z
N MET A 1 -2.16 -14.87 -12.67
CA MET A 1 -3.01 -13.98 -11.86
C MET A 1 -2.09 -13.11 -11.02
N THR A 2 -2.32 -11.80 -10.97
CA THR A 2 -1.56 -10.87 -10.14
C THR A 2 -2.00 -11.06 -8.69
N GLU A 3 -1.08 -11.43 -7.80
CA GLU A 3 -1.39 -11.68 -6.39
C GLU A 3 -0.73 -10.62 -5.51
N LEU A 4 -1.42 -10.23 -4.44
CA LEU A 4 -0.85 -9.41 -3.39
C LEU A 4 0.17 -10.27 -2.63
N ARG A 5 1.43 -9.85 -2.60
CA ARG A 5 2.52 -10.57 -1.96
C ARG A 5 3.25 -9.67 -0.99
N GLY A 6 3.33 -10.10 0.26
CA GLY A 6 4.07 -9.42 1.31
C GLY A 6 5.59 -9.43 1.05
N PRO A 7 6.34 -8.36 1.35
CA PRO A 7 5.87 -7.09 1.93
C PRO A 7 5.05 -6.24 0.95
N VAL A 8 3.96 -5.64 1.43
CA VAL A 8 3.04 -4.83 0.63
C VAL A 8 3.29 -3.35 0.89
N HIS A 9 3.41 -2.55 -0.17
CA HIS A 9 3.42 -1.10 -0.06
C HIS A 9 2.08 -0.52 -0.56
N ILE A 10 1.43 0.32 0.24
CA ILE A 10 0.13 0.92 -0.09
C ILE A 10 0.30 2.42 -0.39
N VAL A 11 -0.01 2.84 -1.61
CA VAL A 11 -0.01 4.25 -2.01
C VAL A 11 -1.39 4.85 -1.76
N GLY A 12 -1.45 5.94 -0.99
CA GLY A 12 -2.69 6.51 -0.47
C GLY A 12 -3.23 5.73 0.74
N ILE A 13 -2.33 5.29 1.62
CA ILE A 13 -2.65 4.42 2.77
C ILE A 13 -3.58 5.11 3.77
N GLY A 14 -3.61 6.45 3.79
CA GLY A 14 -4.48 7.26 4.65
C GLY A 14 -5.94 7.32 4.20
N GLY A 15 -6.28 6.79 3.03
CA GLY A 15 -7.66 6.70 2.57
C GLY A 15 -8.51 5.72 3.39
N MET A 16 -9.83 5.98 3.49
CA MET A 16 -10.78 5.17 4.29
C MET A 16 -10.69 3.67 4.01
N HIS A 17 -10.65 3.26 2.73
CA HIS A 17 -10.58 1.84 2.37
C HIS A 17 -9.17 1.27 2.47
N MET A 18 -8.16 2.06 2.10
CA MET A 18 -6.79 1.58 2.03
C MET A 18 -6.19 1.39 3.43
N SER A 19 -6.55 2.25 4.38
CA SER A 19 -6.19 2.09 5.79
C SER A 19 -6.80 0.83 6.41
N ALA A 20 -8.07 0.53 6.12
CA ALA A 20 -8.71 -0.71 6.57
C ALA A 20 -8.03 -1.95 5.98
N ILE A 21 -7.66 -1.91 4.69
CA ILE A 21 -6.87 -2.98 4.05
C ILE A 21 -5.50 -3.13 4.73
N ALA A 22 -4.80 -2.02 4.97
CA ALA A 22 -3.50 -2.03 5.64
C ALA A 22 -3.59 -2.65 7.03
N GLN A 23 -4.59 -2.24 7.80
CA GLN A 23 -4.86 -2.77 9.13
C GLN A 23 -5.12 -4.28 9.08
N LEU A 24 -5.99 -4.75 8.18
CA LEU A 24 -6.29 -6.18 8.05
C LEU A 24 -5.05 -7.00 7.68
N LEU A 25 -4.23 -6.53 6.74
CA LEU A 25 -2.99 -7.19 6.35
C LEU A 25 -2.01 -7.27 7.54
N HIS A 26 -1.86 -6.17 8.26
CA HIS A 26 -1.03 -6.12 9.46
C HIS A 26 -1.51 -7.11 10.54
N GLU A 27 -2.80 -7.15 10.82
CA GLU A 27 -3.41 -8.07 11.79
C GLU A 27 -3.27 -9.55 11.38
N ARG A 28 -3.18 -9.83 10.07
CA ARG A 28 -2.85 -11.17 9.52
C ARG A 28 -1.36 -11.52 9.61
N GLY A 29 -0.52 -10.61 10.12
CA GLY A 29 0.93 -10.81 10.25
C GLY A 29 1.74 -10.50 8.99
N GLU A 30 1.11 -9.94 7.95
CA GLU A 30 1.80 -9.51 6.74
C GLU A 30 2.60 -8.23 7.01
N ARG A 31 3.77 -8.13 6.37
CA ARG A 31 4.53 -6.87 6.38
C ARG A 31 3.84 -5.88 5.46
N VAL A 32 3.32 -4.80 6.03
CA VAL A 32 2.68 -3.72 5.30
C VAL A 32 3.29 -2.39 5.70
N GLN A 33 3.42 -1.52 4.70
CA GLN A 33 3.82 -0.13 4.84
C GLN A 33 3.06 0.69 3.79
N GLY A 34 3.14 2.01 3.83
CA GLY A 34 2.56 2.82 2.78
C GLY A 34 2.84 4.30 2.90
N SER A 35 2.39 5.06 1.92
CA SER A 35 2.60 6.50 1.82
C SER A 35 1.28 7.24 1.74
N ASP A 36 1.21 8.43 2.32
CA ASP A 36 0.17 9.42 2.05
C ASP A 36 0.75 10.83 2.15
N LEU A 37 0.19 11.80 1.43
CA LEU A 37 0.72 13.17 1.44
C LEU A 37 0.34 13.91 2.73
N GLU A 38 -0.81 13.58 3.32
CA GLU A 38 -1.34 14.29 4.47
C GLU A 38 -1.52 13.34 5.67
N PRO A 39 -0.92 13.64 6.83
CA PRO A 39 -1.18 12.90 8.05
C PRO A 39 -2.65 13.02 8.45
N SER A 40 -3.29 11.89 8.71
CA SER A 40 -4.70 11.82 9.12
C SER A 40 -4.86 11.02 10.42
N ALA A 41 -6.08 10.97 10.95
CA ALA A 41 -6.38 10.08 12.06
C ALA A 41 -6.14 8.60 11.69
N LEU A 42 -6.36 8.25 10.41
CA LEU A 42 -6.18 6.89 9.90
C LEU A 42 -4.69 6.52 9.79
N THR A 43 -3.85 7.42 9.27
CA THR A 43 -2.39 7.17 9.21
C THR A 43 -1.80 7.06 10.61
N ARG A 44 -2.20 7.96 11.53
CA ARG A 44 -1.75 7.91 12.93
C ARG A 44 -2.14 6.62 13.64
N ASN A 45 -3.34 6.09 13.36
CA ASN A 45 -3.77 4.82 13.92
C ASN A 45 -2.89 3.67 13.41
N LEU A 46 -2.59 3.64 12.11
CA LEU A 46 -1.70 2.63 11.51
C LEU A 46 -0.28 2.70 12.10
N GLU A 47 0.26 3.91 12.26
CA GLU A 47 1.56 4.13 12.91
C GLU A 47 1.56 3.61 14.35
N ALA A 48 0.48 3.85 15.12
CA ALA A 48 0.33 3.33 16.47
C ALA A 48 0.26 1.79 16.54
N MET A 49 -0.20 1.14 15.46
CA MET A 49 -0.15 -0.32 15.30
C MET A 49 1.24 -0.83 14.89
N GLY A 50 2.18 0.06 14.55
CA GLY A 50 3.52 -0.29 14.08
C GLY A 50 3.64 -0.44 12.56
N VAL A 51 2.62 -0.03 11.79
CA VAL A 51 2.72 0.08 10.33
C VAL A 51 3.52 1.33 9.98
N ARG A 52 4.53 1.19 9.13
CA ARG A 52 5.31 2.34 8.66
C ARG A 52 4.50 3.15 7.64
N VAL A 53 4.31 4.44 7.93
CA VAL A 53 3.70 5.41 7.02
C VAL A 53 4.72 6.46 6.60
N PHE A 54 4.81 6.74 5.30
CA PHE A 54 5.64 7.81 4.73
C PHE A 54 4.77 9.02 4.42
N THR A 55 5.19 10.23 4.80
CA THR A 55 4.46 11.49 4.54
C THR A 55 4.96 12.20 3.28
N GLU A 56 5.19 11.42 2.23
CA GLU A 56 5.64 11.89 0.92
C GLU A 56 5.47 10.74 -0.09
N HIS A 57 5.44 11.06 -1.38
CA HIS A 57 5.58 10.06 -2.43
C HIS A 57 6.99 10.06 -2.97
N ALA A 58 7.73 8.97 -2.74
CA ALA A 58 9.10 8.82 -3.20
C ALA A 58 9.38 7.39 -3.64
N ALA A 59 10.06 7.23 -4.79
CA ALA A 59 10.43 5.90 -5.30
C ALA A 59 11.20 5.04 -4.27
N ALA A 60 11.96 5.68 -3.38
CA ALA A 60 12.69 5.03 -2.30
C ALA A 60 11.77 4.33 -1.28
N ASN A 61 10.54 4.81 -1.09
CA ASN A 61 9.57 4.28 -0.12
C ASN A 61 9.18 2.83 -0.42
N LEU A 62 9.33 2.37 -1.67
CA LEU A 62 9.05 0.97 -2.01
C LEU A 62 9.95 0.00 -1.25
N GLY A 63 11.20 0.36 -0.92
CA GLY A 63 12.10 -0.51 -0.15
C GLY A 63 12.18 -1.93 -0.73
N ASP A 64 11.83 -2.92 0.09
CA ASP A 64 11.77 -4.36 -0.22
C ASP A 64 10.37 -4.87 -0.59
N ALA A 65 9.43 -3.96 -0.90
CA ALA A 65 8.08 -4.32 -1.28
C ALA A 65 8.06 -5.29 -2.48
N ARG A 66 7.19 -6.29 -2.38
CA ARG A 66 6.97 -7.31 -3.41
C ARG A 66 5.67 -7.10 -4.18
N SER A 67 4.81 -6.22 -3.68
CA SER A 67 3.61 -5.77 -4.38
C SER A 67 3.23 -4.36 -3.93
N VAL A 68 2.54 -3.64 -4.81
CA VAL A 68 2.01 -2.31 -4.53
C VAL A 68 0.50 -2.34 -4.66
N ALA A 69 -0.20 -1.75 -3.68
CA ALA A 69 -1.63 -1.51 -3.75
C ALA A 69 -1.90 -0.01 -3.85
N ALA A 70 -2.79 0.40 -4.74
CA ALA A 70 -3.11 1.81 -4.93
C ALA A 70 -4.60 2.02 -5.21
N THR A 71 -5.08 3.24 -4.93
CA THR A 71 -6.40 3.67 -5.38
C THR A 71 -6.34 4.17 -6.83
N ALA A 72 -7.49 4.23 -7.50
CA ALA A 72 -7.59 4.83 -8.84
C ALA A 72 -7.27 6.33 -8.87
N ALA A 73 -7.19 7.01 -7.71
CA ALA A 73 -6.82 8.41 -7.62
C ALA A 73 -5.29 8.63 -7.69
N VAL A 74 -4.49 7.56 -7.60
CA VAL A 74 -3.04 7.65 -7.74
C VAL A 74 -2.69 7.64 -9.22
N GLY A 75 -2.12 8.75 -9.70
CA GLY A 75 -1.69 8.91 -11.09
C GLY A 75 -0.47 8.06 -11.43
N GLU A 76 -0.24 7.87 -12.74
CA GLU A 76 0.94 7.14 -13.24
C GLU A 76 2.26 7.89 -13.03
N ASP A 77 2.16 9.20 -12.81
CA ASP A 77 3.25 10.11 -12.46
C ASP A 77 3.69 9.98 -10.99
N ASN A 78 2.95 9.23 -10.17
CA ASN A 78 3.40 8.91 -8.82
C ASN A 78 4.74 8.12 -8.88
N PRO A 79 5.79 8.61 -8.22
CA PRO A 79 7.13 8.02 -8.32
C PRO A 79 7.21 6.59 -7.75
N GLU A 80 6.34 6.21 -6.82
CA GLU A 80 6.26 4.85 -6.28
C GLU A 80 5.60 3.90 -7.29
N ILE A 81 4.57 4.35 -8.01
CA ILE A 81 3.95 3.56 -9.08
C ILE A 81 4.91 3.37 -10.26
N ALA A 82 5.57 4.45 -10.69
CA ALA A 82 6.56 4.39 -11.76
C ALA A 82 7.72 3.44 -11.41
N GLU A 83 8.23 3.51 -10.17
CA GLU A 83 9.29 2.64 -9.69
C GLU A 83 8.84 1.17 -9.57
N ALA A 84 7.61 0.93 -9.11
CA ALA A 84 7.06 -0.42 -9.01
C ALA A 84 7.00 -1.08 -10.40
N ARG A 85 6.51 -0.34 -11.40
CA ARG A 85 6.50 -0.76 -12.80
C ARG A 85 7.92 -1.01 -13.32
N ARG A 86 8.86 -0.10 -13.04
CA ARG A 86 10.28 -0.25 -13.43
C ARG A 86 10.92 -1.52 -12.85
N ARG A 87 10.56 -1.90 -11.62
CA ARG A 87 11.01 -3.12 -10.94
C ARG A 87 10.24 -4.38 -11.36
N GLY A 88 9.18 -4.25 -12.16
CA GLY A 88 8.28 -5.36 -12.49
C GLY A 88 7.44 -5.85 -11.31
N LEU A 89 7.24 -4.99 -10.30
CA LEU A 89 6.38 -5.32 -9.16
C LEU A 89 4.91 -5.25 -9.60
N PRO A 90 4.06 -6.17 -9.13
CA PRO A 90 2.64 -6.09 -9.37
C PRO A 90 2.05 -4.86 -8.68
N VAL A 91 1.28 -4.09 -9.45
CA VAL A 91 0.51 -2.93 -8.96
C VAL A 91 -0.96 -3.29 -9.03
N LEU A 92 -1.61 -3.39 -7.87
CA LEU A 92 -3.00 -3.81 -7.74
C LEU A 92 -3.88 -2.61 -7.39
N GLY A 93 -5.01 -2.49 -8.09
CA GLY A 93 -6.07 -1.59 -7.71
C GLY A 93 -6.88 -2.14 -6.53
N ARG A 94 -7.61 -1.27 -5.83
CA ARG A 94 -8.48 -1.62 -4.70
C ARG A 94 -9.32 -2.90 -4.92
N ALA A 95 -9.96 -3.04 -6.08
CA ALA A 95 -10.83 -4.20 -6.35
C ALA A 95 -10.06 -5.52 -6.38
N GLU A 96 -8.86 -5.52 -6.96
CA GLU A 96 -7.98 -6.69 -7.02
C GLU A 96 -7.45 -7.06 -5.64
N VAL A 97 -7.12 -6.05 -4.82
CA VAL A 97 -6.70 -6.27 -3.42
C VAL A 97 -7.82 -6.94 -2.62
N VAL A 98 -9.05 -6.43 -2.74
CA VAL A 98 -10.22 -7.04 -2.06
C VAL A 98 -10.45 -8.46 -2.54
N ALA A 99 -10.38 -8.71 -3.85
CA ALA A 99 -10.52 -10.06 -4.39
C ALA A 99 -9.45 -11.02 -3.84
N GLY A 100 -8.20 -10.57 -3.71
CA GLY A 100 -7.11 -11.33 -3.11
C GLY A 100 -7.33 -11.64 -1.63
N LEU A 101 -7.92 -10.72 -0.87
CA LEU A 101 -8.22 -10.91 0.55
C LEU A 101 -9.33 -11.93 0.84
N MET A 102 -10.24 -12.17 -0.13
CA MET A 102 -11.34 -13.13 -0.02
C MET A 102 -10.95 -14.57 -0.40
N GLN A 103 -9.79 -14.74 -1.05
CA GLN A 103 -9.30 -16.04 -1.54
C GLN A 103 -8.36 -16.75 -0.55
N GLY A 104 -8.13 -16.15 0.63
CA GLY A 104 -7.35 -16.71 1.73
C GLY A 104 -8.10 -16.63 3.04
#